data_AF-A0A379WVX1-F1
#
_entry.id   AF-A0A379WVX1-F1
#
_cell.length_a   1.000
_cell.length_b   1.000
_cell.length_c   1.000
_cell.angle_alpha   90.00
_cell.angle_beta   90.00
_cell.angle_gamma   90.00
#
_symmetry.space_group_name_H-M   'P 1'
#
loop_
_entity.id
_entity.type
_entity.pdbx_description
1 polymer ?
#
loop_
_entity_poly.entity_id
_entity_poly.type
_entity_poly.pdbx_seq_one_letter_code
_entity_poly.pdbx_strand_id
1 'polypeptide(L)' 'MTLDEKSMETIRTNLQLARLVGVQGTPATIIGDELIPGAVPWDTLEAVVKEKLAAANGG' A
#
# COMPACT_ATOMS: atom_id res chain seq x y z
N MET A 1 -10.50 31.82 -1.08
CA MET A 1 -10.44 30.39 -0.74
C MET A 1 -8.97 30.03 -0.56
N THR A 2 -8.46 30.05 0.66
CA THR A 2 -7.12 29.52 0.94
C THR A 2 -7.25 28.00 0.85
N LEU A 3 -6.60 27.37 -0.13
CA LEU A 3 -6.46 25.91 -0.09
C LEU A 3 -5.80 25.56 1.24
N ASP A 4 -6.45 24.68 2.00
CA ASP A 4 -5.93 24.16 3.26
C ASP A 4 -4.54 23.55 2.99
N GLU A 5 -3.47 24.20 3.50
CA GLU A 5 -2.08 23.86 3.18
C GLU A 5 -1.75 22.41 3.52
N LYS A 6 -2.33 21.92 4.62
CA LYS A 6 -2.23 20.53 5.08
C LYS A 6 -2.84 19.54 4.10
N SER A 7 -3.98 19.87 3.50
CA SER A 7 -4.60 19.06 2.45
C SER A 7 -3.69 18.97 1.22
N MET A 8 -3.05 20.07 0.84
CA MET A 8 -2.12 20.10 -0.30
C MET A 8 -0.83 19.32 -0.03
N GLU A 9 -0.28 19.40 1.18
CA GLU A 9 0.84 18.54 1.61
C GLU A 9 0.45 17.06 1.57
N THR A 10 -0.70 16.70 2.14
CA THR A 10 -1.22 15.32 2.14
C THR A 10 -1.33 14.75 0.72
N ILE A 11 -1.88 15.53 -0.21
CA ILE A 11 -1.98 15.12 -1.62
C ILE A 11 -0.59 14.88 -2.23
N ARG A 12 0.36 15.80 -2.01
CA ARG A 12 1.72 15.68 -2.57
C ARG A 12 2.44 14.43 -2.04
N THR A 13 2.39 14.23 -0.73
CA THR A 13 3.01 13.07 -0.07
C THR A 13 2.40 11.76 -0.58
N ASN A 14 1.08 11.67 -0.65
CA ASN A 14 0.40 10.47 -1.15
C ASN A 14 0.77 10.16 -2.60
N LEU A 15 0.82 11.17 -3.47
CA LEU A 15 1.21 10.99 -4.87
C LEU A 15 2.69 10.57 -5.01
N GLN A 16 3.58 11.06 -4.16
CA GLN A 16 4.98 10.63 -4.14
C GLN A 16 5.12 9.17 -3.71
N LEU A 17 4.45 8.78 -2.63
CA LEU A 17 4.44 7.40 -2.14
C LEU A 17 3.85 6.44 -3.17
N ALA A 18 2.71 6.78 -3.78
CA ALA A 18 2.08 5.95 -4.81
C ALA A 18 2.99 5.68 -6.03
N ARG A 19 3.79 6.67 -6.43
CA ARG A 19 4.80 6.49 -7.49
C ARG A 19 5.97 5.63 -7.03
N LEU A 20 6.46 5.86 -5.80
CA LEU A 20 7.60 5.11 -5.25
C LEU A 20 7.29 3.62 -5.12
N VAL A 21 6.08 3.30 -4.66
CA VAL A 21 5.64 1.91 -4.46
C VAL A 21 5.13 1.25 -5.76
N GLY A 22 5.23 1.92 -6.91
CA GLY A 22 4.94 1.33 -8.22
C GLY A 22 3.47 1.00 -8.46
N VAL A 23 2.53 1.74 -7.86
CA VAL A 23 1.09 1.50 -8.07
C VAL A 23 0.73 1.86 -9.51
N GLN A 24 0.41 0.85 -10.32
CA GLN A 24 0.03 1.00 -11.74
C GLN A 24 -1.49 1.02 -11.98
N GLY A 25 -2.29 0.79 -10.93
CA GLY A 25 -3.76 0.75 -10.99
C GLY A 25 -4.38 0.54 -9.62
N THR A 26 -5.70 0.70 -9.52
CA THR A 26 -6.46 0.50 -8.27
C THR A 26 -7.49 -0.63 -8.42
N PRO A 27 -7.79 -1.39 -7.34
CA PRO A 27 -7.15 -1.34 -6.03
C PRO A 27 -5.73 -1.89 -6.06
N ALA A 28 -4.90 -1.49 -5.11
CA ALA A 28 -3.58 -2.06 -4.85
C ALA A 28 -3.36 -2.07 -3.34
N THR A 29 -2.77 -3.14 -2.83
CA THR A 29 -2.57 -3.35 -1.39
C THR A 29 -1.11 -3.66 -1.13
N ILE A 30 -0.52 -3.05 -0.09
CA ILE A 30 0.84 -3.34 0.35
C ILE A 30 0.78 -4.06 1.70
N ILE A 31 1.45 -5.20 1.80
CA ILE A 31 1.53 -6.03 3.01
C ILE A 31 3.00 -6.29 3.32
N GLY A 32 3.52 -5.67 4.39
CA GLY A 32 4.95 -5.64 4.64
C GLY A 32 5.69 -4.92 3.51
N ASP A 33 6.56 -5.64 2.81
CA ASP A 33 7.32 -5.18 1.65
C ASP A 33 6.72 -5.63 0.31
N GLU A 34 5.58 -6.33 0.33
CA GLU A 34 4.96 -6.89 -0.88
C GLU A 34 3.80 -6.05 -1.38
N LEU A 35 3.82 -5.76 -2.68
CA LEU A 35 2.76 -5.09 -3.40
C LEU A 35 1.86 -6.14 -4.08
N ILE A 36 0.58 -6.14 -3.73
CA ILE A 36 -0.47 -6.91 -4.39
C ILE A 36 -1.23 -5.97 -5.35
N PRO A 37 -1.04 -6.10 -6.67
CA PRO A 37 -1.76 -5.29 -7.65
C PRO A 37 -3.16 -5.85 -7.91
N GLY A 38 -4.15 -4.96 -7.96
CA GLY A 38 -5.52 -5.33 -8.28
C GLY A 38 -6.29 -5.91 -7.09
N ALA A 39 -7.54 -6.28 -7.37
CA ALA A 39 -8.36 -7.03 -6.43
C ALA A 39 -8.00 -8.52 -6.55
N VAL A 40 -7.72 -9.17 -5.43
CA VAL A 40 -7.43 -10.61 -5.36
C VAL A 40 -8.46 -11.33 -4.47
N PRO A 41 -8.65 -12.65 -4.64
CA PRO A 41 -9.45 -13.45 -3.72
C PRO A 41 -8.94 -13.38 -2.28
N TRP A 42 -9.85 -13.55 -1.31
CA TRP A 42 -9.52 -13.52 0.11
C TRP A 42 -8.41 -14.50 0.49
N ASP A 43 -8.47 -15.73 -0.02
CA ASP A 43 -7.48 -16.77 0.31
C ASP A 43 -6.05 -16.37 -0.09
N THR A 44 -5.91 -15.63 -1.19
CA THR A 44 -4.63 -15.07 -1.64
C THR A 44 -4.14 -14.01 -0.69
N LEU A 45 -5.02 -13.08 -0.27
CA LEU A 45 -4.68 -12.04 0.69
C LEU A 45 -4.24 -12.66 2.03
N GLU A 46 -5.01 -13.63 2.54
CA GLU A 46 -4.74 -14.29 3.82
C GLU A 46 -3.40 -15.04 3.80
N ALA A 47 -3.07 -15.72 2.70
CA ALA A 47 -1.78 -16.39 2.54
C ALA A 47 -0.60 -15.41 2.65
N VAL A 48 -0.66 -14.28 1.93
CA VAL A 48 0.39 -13.25 1.96
C VAL A 48 0.53 -12.64 3.36
N VAL A 49 -0.58 -12.33 4.04
CA VAL A 49 -0.54 -11.81 5.41
C VAL A 49 0.16 -12.80 6.36
N LYS A 50 -0.19 -14.09 6.29
CA LYS A 50 0.42 -15.12 7.14
C LYS A 50 1.91 -15.26 6.89
N GLU A 51 2.32 -15.25 5.62
CA GLU A 51 3.73 -15.31 5.23
C GLU A 51 4.51 -14.14 5.82
N LYS A 52 4.03 -12.90 5.63
CA LYS A 52 4.71 -11.69 6.12
C LYS A 52 4.77 -11.61 7.64
N LEU A 53 3.71 -12.04 8.34
CA LEU A 53 3.70 -12.11 9.80
C LEU A 53 4.70 -13.16 10.32
N ALA A 54 4.81 -14.32 9.67
CA ALA A 54 5.80 -15.34 10.04
C ALA A 54 7.23 -14.82 9.85
N ALA A 55 7.51 -14.14 8.73
CA ALA A 55 8.81 -13.54 8.47
C ALA A 55 9.18 -12.45 9.49
N ALA A 56 8.22 -11.62 9.91
CA ALA A 56 8.45 -10.56 10.89
C ALA A 56 8.69 -11.09 12.31
N ASN A 57 8.09 -12.23 12.67
CA ASN A 57 8.19 -12.84 14.01
C ASN A 57 9.31 -13.89 14.13
N GLY A 58 9.88 -14.33 13.01
CA GLY A 58 10.94 -15.34 12.94
C GLY A 58 12.36 -14.76 12.88
N GLY A 59 12.51 -13.45 13.08
CA GLY A 59 13.79 -12.73 13.18
C GLY A 59 14.21 -12.46 14.62
#